data_AF-A0A8S8Z527-F1
#
_entry.id   AF-A0A8S8Z527-F1
#
_cell.length_a   1.000
_cell.length_b   1.000
_cell.length_c   1.000
_cell.angle_alpha   90.00
_cell.angle_beta   90.00
_cell.angle_gamma   90.00
#
_symmetry.space_group_name_H-M   'P 1'
#
loop_
_entity.id
_entity.type
_entity.pdbx_description
1 polymer ?
#
loop_
_entity_poly.entity_id
_entity_poly.type
_entity_poly.pdbx_seq_one_letter_code
_entity_poly.pdbx_strand_id
1 'polypeptide(L)'
;MREVTAKSVKLGRDLDGMLSEALERDLLVRIGWGRGGDEKPKKGEIGAISHLPAKSRVLLLGDLGECAGAMNSGGNFTLQGSSTSMLGAFQRDGRIVVEKDVGDRLGSRMTGGTITVQGSAGDDVGACMSGGTVIVRGHVGKRAGAGNE
;
A
#
# COMPACT_ATOMS: atom_id res chain seq x y z
N MET A 1 2.63 -10.06 18.52
CA MET A 1 1.47 -9.23 18.14
C MET A 1 1.59 -7.79 18.67
N ARG A 2 1.70 -7.54 19.99
CA ARG A 2 1.78 -6.17 20.55
C ARG A 2 2.89 -5.26 19.97
N GLU A 3 4.08 -5.81 19.70
CA GLU A 3 5.21 -5.01 19.19
C GLU A 3 5.01 -4.53 17.75
N VAL A 4 4.48 -5.39 16.87
CA VAL A 4 4.18 -5.04 15.48
C VAL A 4 3.10 -3.97 15.42
N THR A 5 2.05 -4.11 16.23
CA THR A 5 1.01 -3.09 16.36
C THR A 5 1.58 -1.76 16.83
N ALA A 6 2.47 -1.76 17.83
CA ALA A 6 3.09 -0.52 18.31
C ALA A 6 3.96 0.16 17.25
N LYS A 7 4.77 -0.60 16.50
CA LYS A 7 5.56 -0.07 15.36
C LYS A 7 4.66 0.50 14.27
N SER A 8 3.55 -0.18 13.98
CA SER A 8 2.57 0.24 12.98
C SER A 8 1.88 1.55 13.36
N VAL A 9 1.41 1.66 14.62
CA VAL A 9 0.77 2.89 15.14
C VAL A 9 1.74 4.05 15.15
N LYS A 10 3.00 3.81 15.55
CA LYS A 10 4.04 4.84 15.50
C LYS A 10 4.28 5.30 14.06
N LEU A 11 4.46 4.37 13.14
CA LEU A 11 4.71 4.69 11.73
C LEU A 11 3.54 5.46 11.10
N GLY A 12 2.29 5.10 11.41
CA GLY A 12 1.11 5.83 10.93
C GLY A 12 1.08 7.28 11.46
N ARG A 13 1.33 7.48 12.76
CA ARG A 13 1.41 8.84 13.33
C ARG A 13 2.52 9.68 12.73
N ASP A 14 3.70 9.07 12.55
CA ASP A 14 4.84 9.74 11.93
C ASP A 14 4.51 10.11 10.47
N LEU A 15 3.87 9.20 9.73
CA LEU A 15 3.41 9.43 8.35
C LEU A 15 2.41 10.59 8.27
N ASP A 16 1.40 10.66 9.14
CA ASP A 16 0.38 11.72 9.10
C ASP A 16 1.01 13.12 9.25
N GLY A 17 1.98 13.26 10.15
CA GLY A 17 2.75 14.50 10.31
C GLY A 17 3.58 14.81 9.06
N MET A 18 4.31 13.82 8.54
CA MET A 18 5.12 13.98 7.33
C MET A 18 4.28 14.34 6.10
N LEU A 19 3.09 13.75 5.96
CA LEU A 19 2.17 14.01 4.85
C LEU A 19 1.63 15.43 4.90
N SER A 20 1.31 15.93 6.08
CA SER A 20 0.81 17.31 6.24
C SER A 20 1.84 18.31 5.73
N GLU A 21 3.10 18.21 6.17
CA GLU A 21 4.19 19.07 5.70
C GLU A 21 4.52 18.85 4.22
N ALA A 22 4.48 17.59 3.76
CA ALA A 22 4.80 17.25 2.38
C ALA A 22 3.75 17.76 1.39
N LEU A 23 2.47 17.79 1.76
CA LEU A 23 1.40 18.33 0.92
C LEU A 23 1.51 19.84 0.75
N GLU A 24 1.86 20.58 1.81
CA GLU A 24 2.08 22.03 1.73
C GLU A 24 3.25 22.40 0.81
N ARG A 25 4.28 21.54 0.78
CA ARG A 25 5.54 21.79 0.09
C ARG A 25 5.69 21.02 -1.22
N ASP A 26 4.65 20.28 -1.62
CA ASP A 26 4.66 19.34 -2.74
C ASP A 26 5.92 18.44 -2.76
N LEU A 27 6.15 17.74 -1.66
CA LEU A 27 7.30 16.86 -1.46
C LEU A 27 6.92 15.38 -1.51
N LEU A 28 7.91 14.55 -1.84
CA LEU A 28 7.83 13.10 -1.69
C LEU A 28 8.20 12.70 -0.25
N VAL A 29 7.32 11.97 0.42
CA VAL A 29 7.63 11.33 1.70
C VAL A 29 8.40 10.03 1.44
N ARG A 30 9.62 9.94 1.96
CA ARG A 30 10.47 8.75 1.86
C ARG A 30 10.58 8.05 3.20
N ILE A 31 10.15 6.79 3.26
CA ILE A 31 10.13 5.98 4.48
C ILE A 31 11.07 4.80 4.31
N GLY A 32 11.91 4.57 5.31
CA GLY A 32 12.89 3.49 5.28
C GLY A 32 14.27 3.93 4.80
N TRP A 33 14.56 5.24 4.86
CA TRP A 33 15.89 5.80 4.69
C TRP A 33 16.28 6.64 5.91
N GLY A 34 17.56 6.58 6.29
CA GLY A 34 18.16 7.49 7.26
C GLY A 34 18.43 8.87 6.65
N ARG A 35 18.80 9.84 7.50
CA ARG A 35 19.18 11.20 7.06
C ARG A 35 20.37 11.21 6.09
N GLY A 36 21.27 10.23 6.20
CA GLY A 36 22.42 10.07 5.31
C GLY A 36 22.13 9.29 4.03
N GLY A 37 20.88 8.87 3.80
CA GLY A 37 20.51 7.99 2.68
C GLY A 37 20.69 6.50 2.97
N ASP A 38 21.16 6.12 4.17
CA ASP A 38 21.30 4.72 4.55
C ASP A 38 19.94 4.01 4.53
N GLU A 39 19.88 2.86 3.89
CA GLU A 39 18.67 2.05 3.83
C GLU A 39 18.33 1.48 5.21
N LYS A 40 17.11 1.75 5.68
CA LYS A 40 16.53 1.24 6.92
C LYS A 40 15.16 0.63 6.63
N PRO A 41 15.11 -0.53 5.95
CA PRO A 41 13.86 -1.12 5.50
C PRO A 41 12.88 -1.36 6.65
N LYS A 42 11.60 -1.09 6.39
CA LYS A 42 10.50 -1.44 7.30
C LYS A 42 10.16 -2.92 7.17
N LYS A 43 9.74 -3.56 8.27
CA LYS A 43 9.47 -5.00 8.34
C LYS A 43 8.25 -5.30 9.20
N GLY A 44 7.17 -5.66 8.53
CA GLY A 44 5.95 -6.20 9.15
C GLY A 44 5.00 -5.16 9.71
N GLU A 45 5.23 -3.85 9.53
CA GLU A 45 4.27 -2.82 9.90
C GLU A 45 2.95 -2.96 9.09
N ILE A 46 1.82 -3.01 9.79
CA ILE A 46 0.47 -3.27 9.28
C ILE A 46 -0.29 -1.95 9.16
N GLY A 47 -0.99 -1.71 8.05
CA GLY A 47 -1.90 -0.55 7.91
C GLY A 47 -1.25 0.83 8.09
N ALA A 48 0.08 0.90 8.16
CA ALA A 48 0.81 2.13 8.46
C ALA A 48 0.73 3.17 7.34
N ILE A 49 0.34 2.72 6.14
CA ILE A 49 0.10 3.57 4.97
C ILE A 49 -1.37 3.41 4.61
N SER A 50 -2.30 4.09 5.29
CA SER A 50 -3.73 4.05 4.96
C SER A 50 -4.28 5.46 4.81
N HIS A 51 -5.47 5.60 4.21
CA HIS A 51 -6.16 6.88 4.07
C HIS A 51 -5.33 7.99 3.40
N LEU A 52 -4.44 7.61 2.47
CA LEU A 52 -3.58 8.58 1.82
C LEU A 52 -4.43 9.66 1.10
N PRO A 53 -4.22 10.95 1.44
CA PRO A 53 -4.99 12.03 0.86
C PRO A 53 -4.60 12.26 -0.61
N ALA A 54 -5.48 12.89 -1.37
CA ALA A 54 -5.21 13.28 -2.74
C ALA A 54 -3.88 14.06 -2.86
N LYS A 55 -3.13 13.78 -3.93
CA LYS A 55 -1.81 14.40 -4.24
C LYS A 55 -0.66 13.99 -3.32
N SER A 56 -0.89 13.25 -2.24
CA SER A 56 0.21 12.73 -1.43
C SER A 56 1.09 11.80 -2.25
N ARG A 57 2.40 11.85 -1.99
CA ARG A 57 3.39 10.97 -2.63
C ARG A 57 4.22 10.31 -1.55
N VAL A 58 4.15 8.98 -1.49
CA VAL A 58 4.85 8.17 -0.49
C VAL A 58 5.67 7.11 -1.20
N LEU A 59 6.95 7.04 -0.87
CA LEU A 59 7.87 5.97 -1.26
C LEU A 59 8.31 5.26 0.01
N LEU A 60 8.10 3.95 0.08
CA LEU A 60 8.51 3.14 1.23
C LEU A 60 9.45 2.01 0.80
N LEU A 61 10.54 1.84 1.53
CA LEU A 61 11.46 0.73 1.41
C LEU A 61 11.21 -0.32 2.49
N GLY A 62 11.08 -1.58 2.06
CA GLY A 62 10.95 -2.74 2.94
C GLY A 62 9.68 -3.55 2.73
N ASP A 63 9.46 -4.51 3.62
CA ASP A 63 8.39 -5.48 3.52
C ASP A 63 7.29 -5.16 4.54
N LEU A 64 6.11 -4.82 4.04
CA LEU A 64 4.98 -4.44 4.89
C LEU A 64 4.11 -5.65 5.25
N GLY A 65 3.40 -5.51 6.37
CA GLY A 65 2.37 -6.45 6.77
C GLY A 65 1.08 -6.27 5.97
N GLU A 66 0.00 -6.69 6.60
CA GLU A 66 -1.34 -6.67 6.02
C GLU A 66 -1.90 -5.24 5.91
N CYS A 67 -2.85 -5.04 4.99
CA CYS A 67 -3.59 -3.78 4.79
C CYS A 67 -2.71 -2.57 4.43
N ALA A 68 -1.51 -2.77 3.88
CA ALA A 68 -0.70 -1.69 3.36
C ALA A 68 -1.46 -0.95 2.23
N GLY A 69 -1.47 0.38 2.23
CA GLY A 69 -2.17 1.17 1.22
C GLY A 69 -3.71 1.13 1.31
N ALA A 70 -4.31 0.52 2.33
CA ALA A 70 -5.76 0.38 2.43
C ALA A 70 -6.48 1.73 2.55
N MET A 71 -7.73 1.80 2.06
CA MET A 71 -8.58 3.00 2.12
C MET A 71 -7.95 4.25 1.46
N ASN A 72 -7.01 4.04 0.52
CA ASN A 72 -6.42 5.14 -0.24
C ASN A 72 -7.50 5.95 -0.96
N SER A 73 -7.42 7.27 -0.81
CA SER A 73 -8.45 8.23 -1.24
C SER A 73 -7.92 9.23 -2.27
N GLY A 74 -6.76 8.94 -2.90
CA GLY A 74 -6.18 9.77 -3.95
C GLY A 74 -4.65 9.93 -3.89
N GLY A 75 -3.98 9.27 -2.95
CA GLY A 75 -2.53 9.31 -2.81
C GLY A 75 -1.80 8.38 -3.78
N ASN A 76 -0.54 8.72 -4.05
CA ASN A 76 0.40 7.93 -4.83
C ASN A 76 1.37 7.23 -3.88
N PHE A 77 1.26 5.90 -3.78
CA PHE A 77 2.07 5.07 -2.92
C PHE A 77 2.93 4.10 -3.74
N THR A 78 4.24 4.13 -3.52
CA THR A 78 5.19 3.18 -4.08
C THR A 78 5.86 2.39 -2.97
N LEU A 79 5.78 1.07 -3.06
CA LEU A 79 6.40 0.12 -2.15
C LEU A 79 7.56 -0.59 -2.86
N GLN A 80 8.78 -0.30 -2.43
CA GLN A 80 10.00 -1.00 -2.82
C GLN A 80 10.22 -2.21 -1.90
N GLY A 81 9.44 -3.25 -2.15
CA GLY A 81 9.43 -4.46 -1.34
C GLY A 81 8.13 -5.24 -1.53
N SER A 82 7.86 -6.15 -0.61
CA SER A 82 6.67 -6.99 -0.64
C SER A 82 5.63 -6.56 0.39
N SER A 83 4.39 -6.99 0.20
CA SER A 83 3.34 -6.88 1.23
C SER A 83 2.66 -8.23 1.41
N THR A 84 2.08 -8.46 2.58
CA THR A 84 1.29 -9.67 2.82
C THR A 84 -0.12 -9.51 2.22
N SER A 85 -1.18 -9.52 3.01
CA SER A 85 -2.56 -9.56 2.54
C SER A 85 -3.23 -8.17 2.47
N MET A 86 -4.31 -8.08 1.69
CA MET A 86 -5.23 -6.93 1.65
C MET A 86 -4.59 -5.58 1.26
N LEU A 87 -3.49 -5.60 0.52
CA LEU A 87 -2.87 -4.37 0.03
C LEU A 87 -3.86 -3.60 -0.85
N GLY A 88 -4.05 -2.31 -0.59
CA GLY A 88 -4.99 -1.45 -1.32
C GLY A 88 -6.46 -1.84 -1.18
N ALA A 89 -6.83 -2.64 -0.17
CA ALA A 89 -8.23 -2.94 0.09
C ALA A 89 -9.04 -1.66 0.35
N PHE A 90 -10.28 -1.62 -0.14
CA PHE A 90 -11.18 -0.45 -0.04
C PHE A 90 -10.62 0.84 -0.66
N GLN A 91 -9.67 0.74 -1.61
CA GLN A 91 -9.19 1.92 -2.32
C GLN A 91 -10.32 2.56 -3.13
N ARG A 92 -10.45 3.89 -3.01
CA ARG A 92 -11.45 4.70 -3.70
C ARG A 92 -10.86 5.49 -4.86
N ASP A 93 -9.61 5.96 -4.70
CA ASP A 93 -8.88 6.68 -5.73
C ASP A 93 -7.36 6.62 -5.46
N GLY A 94 -6.55 7.15 -6.38
CA GLY A 94 -5.10 7.22 -6.28
C GLY A 94 -4.39 6.06 -6.95
N ARG A 95 -3.10 5.94 -6.69
CA ARG A 95 -2.24 4.94 -7.34
C ARG A 95 -1.38 4.22 -6.32
N ILE A 96 -1.37 2.89 -6.37
CA ILE A 96 -0.44 2.06 -5.59
C ILE A 96 0.45 1.27 -6.55
N VAL A 97 1.76 1.26 -6.30
CA VAL A 97 2.75 0.48 -7.05
C VAL A 97 3.58 -0.35 -6.09
N VAL A 98 3.69 -1.65 -6.34
CA VAL A 98 4.51 -2.58 -5.56
C VAL A 98 5.55 -3.23 -6.47
N GLU A 99 6.82 -3.15 -6.08
CA GLU A 99 7.93 -3.67 -6.90
C GLU A 99 8.13 -5.18 -6.81
N LYS A 100 7.66 -5.83 -5.74
CA LYS A 100 7.76 -7.28 -5.55
C LYS A 100 6.38 -7.93 -5.44
N ASP A 101 6.27 -8.96 -4.61
CA ASP A 101 5.09 -9.79 -4.47
C ASP A 101 4.11 -9.23 -3.44
N VAL A 102 2.85 -9.57 -3.64
CA VAL A 102 1.76 -9.31 -2.70
C VAL A 102 1.06 -10.63 -2.37
N GLY A 103 0.60 -10.78 -1.15
CA GLY A 103 -0.23 -11.90 -0.74
C GLY A 103 -1.70 -11.78 -1.19
N ASP A 104 -2.58 -12.41 -0.42
CA ASP A 104 -3.99 -12.59 -0.79
C ASP A 104 -4.82 -11.31 -0.68
N ARG A 105 -5.95 -11.26 -1.38
CA ARG A 105 -6.99 -10.21 -1.30
C ARG A 105 -6.49 -8.81 -1.67
N LEU A 106 -5.45 -8.73 -2.50
CA LEU A 106 -4.98 -7.49 -3.13
C LEU A 106 -6.16 -6.72 -3.74
N GLY A 107 -6.37 -5.47 -3.37
CA GLY A 107 -7.43 -4.62 -3.94
C GLY A 107 -8.85 -5.12 -3.65
N SER A 108 -9.06 -5.92 -2.60
CA SER A 108 -10.42 -6.37 -2.27
C SER A 108 -11.33 -5.19 -1.92
N ARG A 109 -12.56 -5.22 -2.44
CA ARG A 109 -13.58 -4.15 -2.27
C ARG A 109 -13.12 -2.77 -2.75
N MET A 110 -12.21 -2.74 -3.73
CA MET A 110 -11.81 -1.51 -4.40
C MET A 110 -13.00 -0.94 -5.19
N THR A 111 -13.18 0.38 -5.11
CA THR A 111 -14.24 1.11 -5.83
C THR A 111 -13.68 2.08 -6.87
N GLY A 112 -12.37 2.36 -6.85
CA GLY A 112 -11.70 3.22 -7.83
C GLY A 112 -10.20 3.32 -7.62
N GLY A 113 -9.50 4.00 -8.53
CA GLY A 113 -8.03 4.14 -8.54
C GLY A 113 -7.30 3.04 -9.31
N THR A 114 -5.99 2.90 -9.11
CA THR A 114 -5.17 1.87 -9.76
C THR A 114 -4.15 1.25 -8.83
N ILE A 115 -4.01 -0.08 -8.88
CA ILE A 115 -2.97 -0.85 -8.19
C ILE A 115 -2.13 -1.58 -9.24
N THR A 116 -0.81 -1.49 -9.15
CA THR A 116 0.13 -2.20 -10.02
C THR A 116 1.14 -2.99 -9.19
N VAL A 117 1.21 -4.29 -9.42
CA VAL A 117 2.17 -5.21 -8.79
C VAL A 117 3.11 -5.74 -9.86
N GLN A 118 4.41 -5.52 -9.65
CA GLN A 118 5.46 -6.00 -10.57
C GLN A 118 5.78 -7.48 -10.37
N GLY A 119 5.63 -7.99 -9.14
CA GLY A 119 5.74 -9.42 -8.83
C GLY A 119 4.43 -10.18 -9.00
N SER A 120 4.29 -11.25 -8.22
CA SER A 120 3.10 -12.11 -8.16
C SER A 120 2.13 -11.66 -7.06
N ALA A 121 0.89 -12.09 -7.16
CA ALA A 121 -0.17 -11.85 -6.18
C ALA A 121 -0.82 -13.18 -5.73
N GLY A 122 -1.32 -13.21 -4.49
CA GLY A 122 -1.97 -14.38 -3.91
C GLY A 122 -3.38 -14.66 -4.42
N ASP A 123 -4.20 -15.31 -3.60
CA ASP A 123 -5.59 -15.65 -3.90
C ASP A 123 -6.52 -14.42 -3.76
N ASP A 124 -7.71 -14.49 -4.37
CA ASP A 124 -8.79 -13.50 -4.24
C ASP A 124 -8.39 -12.06 -4.64
N VAL A 125 -7.46 -11.91 -5.59
CA VAL A 125 -7.06 -10.59 -6.13
C VAL A 125 -8.28 -9.87 -6.71
N GLY A 126 -8.50 -8.63 -6.27
CA GLY A 126 -9.58 -7.78 -6.72
C GLY A 126 -10.96 -8.30 -6.34
N ALA A 127 -11.09 -9.15 -5.32
CA ALA A 127 -12.37 -9.72 -4.92
C ALA A 127 -13.34 -8.65 -4.39
N CYS A 128 -14.60 -8.72 -4.83
CA CYS A 128 -15.66 -7.77 -4.54
C CYS A 128 -15.36 -6.33 -5.00
N MET A 129 -14.56 -6.16 -6.07
CA MET A 129 -14.32 -4.86 -6.66
C MET A 129 -15.57 -4.38 -7.41
N SER A 130 -15.92 -3.10 -7.24
CA SER A 130 -16.98 -2.42 -8.01
C SER A 130 -16.43 -1.31 -8.93
N GLY A 131 -15.12 -1.06 -8.88
CA GLY A 131 -14.46 -0.11 -9.78
C GLY A 131 -12.96 -0.01 -9.55
N GLY A 132 -12.26 0.59 -10.52
CA GLY A 132 -10.80 0.74 -10.53
C GLY A 132 -10.08 -0.34 -11.35
N THR A 133 -8.75 -0.36 -11.24
CA THR A 133 -7.90 -1.22 -12.06
C THR A 133 -6.80 -1.88 -11.22
N VAL A 134 -6.70 -3.22 -11.27
CA VAL A 134 -5.60 -3.98 -10.67
C VAL A 134 -4.79 -4.63 -11.78
N ILE A 135 -3.48 -4.37 -11.80
CA ILE A 135 -2.53 -4.92 -12.76
C ILE A 135 -1.49 -5.74 -12.01
N VAL A 136 -1.39 -7.03 -12.29
CA VAL A 136 -0.34 -7.91 -11.76
C VAL A 136 0.48 -8.42 -12.93
N ARG A 137 1.80 -8.23 -12.89
CA ARG A 137 2.70 -8.68 -13.96
C ARG A 137 3.14 -10.13 -13.81
N GLY A 138 3.25 -10.61 -12.57
CA GLY A 138 3.56 -12.00 -12.26
C GLY A 138 2.33 -12.91 -12.28
N HIS A 139 2.37 -13.96 -11.47
CA HIS A 139 1.27 -14.90 -11.35
C HIS A 139 0.23 -14.41 -10.35
N VAL A 140 -1.03 -14.80 -10.56
CA VAL A 140 -2.13 -14.57 -9.64
C VAL A 140 -2.65 -15.91 -9.15
N GLY A 141 -3.00 -15.98 -7.86
CA GLY A 141 -3.64 -17.13 -7.26
C GLY A 141 -5.07 -17.38 -7.76
N LYS A 142 -5.81 -18.17 -7.00
CA LYS A 142 -7.18 -18.57 -7.33
C LYS A 142 -8.15 -17.40 -7.13
N ARG A 143 -9.32 -17.48 -7.78
CA ARG A 143 -10.47 -16.58 -7.53
C ARG A 143 -10.18 -15.09 -7.78
N ALA A 144 -9.28 -14.77 -8.71
CA ALA A 144 -9.10 -13.40 -9.18
C ALA A 144 -10.42 -12.82 -9.70
N GLY A 145 -10.80 -11.63 -9.24
CA GLY A 145 -12.04 -10.94 -9.59
C GLY A 145 -13.31 -11.59 -9.04
N ALA A 146 -13.22 -12.43 -8.01
CA ALA A 146 -14.39 -13.10 -7.46
C ALA A 146 -15.38 -12.10 -6.83
N GLY A 147 -16.63 -12.16 -7.27
CA GLY A 147 -17.73 -11.36 -6.70
C GLY A 147 -17.70 -9.89 -7.11
N ASN A 148 -17.08 -9.57 -8.24
CA ASN A 148 -17.13 -8.21 -8.80
C ASN A 148 -18.50 -7.89 -9.35
N GLU A 149 -18.90 -6.62 -9.24
CA GLU A 149 -20.19 -6.08 -9.68
C GLU A 149 -20.01 -5.04 -10.78
#